data_AF-A0A9P8TAY2-F1
#
_entry.id   AF-A0A9P8TAY2-F1
#
_cell.length_a   1.000
_cell.length_b   1.000
_cell.length_c   1.000
_cell.angle_alpha   90.00
_cell.angle_beta   90.00
_cell.angle_gamma   90.00
#
_symmetry.space_group_name_H-M   'P 1'
#
loop_
_entity.id
_entity.type
_entity.pdbx_description
1 polymer ?
#
loop_
_entity_poly.entity_id
_entity_poly.type
_entity_poly.pdbx_seq_one_letter_code
_entity_poly.pdbx_strand_id
1 'polypeptide(L)'
;MSYTADDLDDGLEYQIDSSEEVDGVEIRSEDSEDDDLVKTEEEPTSKKRRKTNDKLKEKKRIKMEQDMDAKRKVPLLDSTELSHYFTSLLLKHNQDSTQLDYFKKQDFVDGSNYKLKRNLDNFKDFTDKYNKGLTIILSISRVRVGDLFKSLGPKSKSIKVGKGYEGKVREDTKYIIGTVERILSLNFKAEHNIKSIILDATYQDQKSHSVLDEPKLTQLLKGYEGTKIILY
;
A
#
# COMPACT_ATOMS: atom_id res chain seq x y z
N MET A 1 -22.39 -17.80 27.30
CA MET A 1 -22.27 -18.43 25.96
C MET A 1 -21.86 -17.34 24.99
N SER A 2 -20.80 -17.59 24.23
CA SER A 2 -20.14 -16.66 23.31
C SER A 2 -20.92 -16.56 22.00
N TYR A 3 -21.28 -15.36 21.57
CA TYR A 3 -21.76 -15.09 20.22
C TYR A 3 -20.62 -14.49 19.40
N THR A 4 -19.98 -15.31 18.58
CA THR A 4 -19.12 -14.88 17.47
C THR A 4 -20.01 -14.68 16.25
N ALA A 5 -20.34 -13.43 15.97
CA ALA A 5 -21.00 -12.98 14.76
C ALA A 5 -20.01 -12.10 13.99
N ASP A 6 -19.08 -12.70 13.23
CA ASP A 6 -18.35 -12.01 12.16
C ASP A 6 -17.59 -13.01 11.26
N ASP A 7 -18.28 -13.99 10.72
CA ASP A 7 -17.73 -14.94 9.72
C ASP A 7 -18.72 -15.09 8.54
N LEU A 8 -19.26 -13.95 8.09
CA LEU A 8 -20.07 -13.83 6.88
C LEU A 8 -19.35 -12.92 5.87
N ASP A 9 -18.35 -13.49 5.19
CA ASP A 9 -17.91 -13.00 3.88
C ASP A 9 -17.51 -14.21 3.02
N ASP A 10 -18.51 -14.98 2.60
CA ASP A 10 -18.36 -16.22 1.81
C ASP A 10 -18.34 -15.97 0.30
N GLY A 11 -17.91 -14.78 -0.15
CA GLY A 11 -17.55 -14.54 -1.55
C GLY A 11 -18.65 -14.88 -2.57
N LEU A 12 -19.91 -14.75 -2.18
CA LEU A 12 -21.05 -14.80 -3.08
C LEU A 12 -21.38 -13.37 -3.54
N GLU A 13 -20.96 -13.04 -4.76
CA GLU A 13 -21.45 -11.84 -5.46
C GLU A 13 -22.95 -12.02 -5.71
N TYR A 14 -23.78 -11.19 -5.06
CA TYR A 14 -25.18 -11.03 -5.45
C TYR A 14 -25.21 -10.42 -6.84
N GLN A 15 -25.49 -11.23 -7.87
CA GLN A 15 -25.99 -10.69 -9.13
C GLN A 15 -27.41 -10.18 -8.85
N ILE A 16 -27.52 -8.87 -8.64
CA ILE A 16 -28.79 -8.17 -8.76
C ILE A 16 -29.11 -8.16 -10.27
N ASP A 17 -29.97 -9.08 -10.71
CA ASP A 17 -30.67 -8.93 -11.98
C ASP A 17 -31.52 -7.66 -11.87
N SER A 18 -31.01 -6.58 -12.44
CA SER A 18 -31.77 -5.35 -12.67
C SER A 18 -32.66 -5.59 -13.87
N SER A 19 -33.90 -5.99 -13.62
CA SER A 19 -34.96 -5.94 -14.63
C SER A 19 -36.31 -5.71 -13.97
N GLU A 20 -36.58 -4.45 -13.67
CA GLU A 20 -37.89 -3.80 -13.49
C GLU A 20 -37.55 -2.30 -13.39
N GLU A 21 -38.11 -1.34 -14.12
CA GLU A 21 -39.10 -1.25 -15.18
C GLU A 21 -38.93 0.20 -15.64
N VAL A 22 -38.69 0.46 -16.93
CA VAL A 22 -38.93 1.80 -17.48
C VAL A 22 -39.76 1.65 -18.75
N ASP A 23 -41.01 2.03 -18.56
CA ASP A 23 -42.11 2.28 -19.48
C ASP A 23 -41.66 2.95 -20.81
N GLY A 24 -42.17 2.46 -21.94
CA GLY A 24 -41.78 2.96 -23.27
C GLY A 24 -42.32 2.16 -24.45
N VAL A 25 -43.64 2.09 -24.55
CA VAL A 25 -44.49 1.51 -25.61
C VAL A 25 -44.03 1.84 -27.04
N GLU A 26 -43.83 0.80 -27.89
CA GLU A 26 -44.05 0.89 -29.34
C GLU A 26 -44.78 -0.37 -29.84
N ILE A 27 -46.03 -0.15 -30.25
CA ILE A 27 -46.95 -1.14 -30.84
C ILE A 27 -46.72 -1.16 -32.35
N ARG A 28 -46.54 -2.34 -32.94
CA ARG A 28 -47.07 -2.68 -34.27
C ARG A 28 -47.22 -4.19 -34.47
N SER A 29 -48.48 -4.58 -34.62
CA SER A 29 -49.08 -5.78 -35.23
C SER A 29 -48.34 -6.23 -36.50
N GLU A 30 -48.36 -7.49 -36.95
CA GLU A 30 -49.43 -8.50 -36.99
C GLU A 30 -48.82 -9.86 -37.43
N ASP A 31 -49.59 -10.93 -37.18
CA ASP A 31 -49.64 -12.23 -37.87
C ASP A 31 -48.90 -13.49 -37.35
N SER A 32 -49.77 -14.41 -36.90
CA SER A 32 -49.82 -15.88 -37.15
C SER A 32 -49.44 -16.84 -36.01
N GLU A 33 -50.46 -17.08 -35.17
CA GLU A 33 -51.08 -18.38 -34.79
C GLU A 33 -50.22 -19.63 -34.47
N ASP A 34 -50.45 -20.11 -33.24
CA ASP A 34 -50.61 -21.48 -32.73
C ASP A 34 -49.56 -22.57 -33.02
N ASP A 35 -48.86 -23.00 -31.97
CA ASP A 35 -49.17 -24.32 -31.40
C ASP A 35 -48.81 -24.40 -29.92
N ASP A 36 -49.73 -24.99 -29.17
CA ASP A 36 -49.81 -25.00 -27.72
C ASP A 36 -49.28 -26.34 -27.15
N LEU A 37 -49.06 -26.35 -25.83
CA LEU A 37 -49.10 -27.54 -24.95
C LEU A 37 -47.82 -28.40 -24.68
N VAL A 38 -47.27 -28.13 -23.48
CA VAL A 38 -47.23 -29.04 -22.30
C VAL A 38 -45.85 -29.43 -21.74
N LYS A 39 -45.71 -28.99 -20.48
CA LYS A 39 -44.75 -29.35 -19.42
C LYS A 39 -44.55 -30.86 -19.24
N THR A 40 -43.32 -31.23 -18.89
CA THR A 40 -43.09 -32.25 -17.86
C THR A 40 -41.81 -31.92 -17.08
N GLU A 41 -42.00 -31.75 -15.77
CA GLU A 41 -41.01 -31.89 -14.68
C GLU A 41 -40.36 -33.29 -14.81
N GLU A 42 -39.09 -33.59 -14.50
CA GLU A 42 -38.28 -33.34 -13.30
C GLU A 42 -36.88 -33.97 -13.59
N GLU A 43 -35.76 -33.29 -13.28
CA GLU A 43 -34.64 -33.86 -12.51
C GLU A 43 -33.48 -32.83 -12.34
N PRO A 44 -32.89 -32.74 -11.13
CA PRO A 44 -31.88 -31.75 -10.82
C PRO A 44 -30.52 -32.23 -11.28
N THR A 45 -30.04 -31.77 -12.43
CA THR A 45 -28.63 -32.00 -12.78
C THR A 45 -27.76 -31.19 -11.83
N SER A 46 -27.28 -31.90 -10.81
CA SER A 46 -26.27 -31.48 -9.84
C SER A 46 -25.33 -30.41 -10.42
N LYS A 47 -25.32 -29.24 -9.77
CA LYS A 47 -24.32 -28.20 -9.99
C LYS A 47 -22.95 -28.81 -9.70
N LYS A 48 -22.30 -29.39 -10.72
CA LYS A 48 -20.86 -29.66 -10.69
C LYS A 48 -20.21 -28.31 -10.48
N ARG A 49 -19.85 -28.01 -9.23
CA ARG A 49 -18.85 -26.98 -8.92
C ARG A 49 -17.69 -27.25 -9.87
N ARG A 50 -17.54 -26.41 -10.90
CA ARG A 50 -16.35 -26.39 -11.75
C ARG A 50 -15.20 -26.38 -10.75
N LYS A 51 -14.37 -27.43 -10.74
CA LYS A 51 -13.09 -27.43 -10.00
C LYS A 51 -12.35 -26.20 -10.51
N THR A 52 -12.45 -25.10 -9.78
CA THR A 52 -11.80 -23.84 -10.12
C THR A 52 -10.32 -24.14 -10.20
N ASN A 53 -9.67 -23.72 -11.30
CA ASN A 53 -8.27 -23.93 -11.62
C ASN A 53 -7.35 -23.66 -10.41
N ASP A 54 -7.08 -24.71 -9.63
CA ASP A 54 -6.26 -24.66 -8.42
C ASP A 54 -4.82 -24.24 -8.77
N LYS A 55 -4.36 -24.66 -9.96
CA LYS A 55 -3.07 -24.26 -10.53
C LYS A 55 -2.89 -22.74 -10.68
N LEU A 56 -3.96 -21.99 -10.95
CA LEU A 56 -3.86 -20.53 -11.13
C LEU A 56 -3.85 -19.80 -9.78
N LYS A 57 -4.60 -20.29 -8.79
CA LYS A 57 -4.55 -19.79 -7.41
C LYS A 57 -3.17 -20.04 -6.81
N GLU A 58 -2.63 -21.24 -7.00
CA GLU A 58 -1.31 -21.60 -6.49
C GLU A 58 -0.20 -20.77 -7.15
N LYS A 59 -0.25 -20.57 -8.48
CA LYS A 59 0.70 -19.67 -9.18
C LYS A 59 0.63 -18.24 -8.67
N LYS A 60 -0.57 -17.70 -8.39
CA LYS A 60 -0.72 -16.36 -7.82
C LYS A 60 -0.15 -16.28 -6.41
N ARG A 61 -0.38 -17.30 -5.59
CA ARG A 61 0.16 -17.41 -4.23
C ARG A 61 1.69 -17.42 -4.23
N ILE A 62 2.30 -18.29 -5.03
CA ILE A 62 3.76 -18.40 -5.15
C ILE A 62 4.35 -17.06 -5.62
N LYS A 63 3.75 -16.43 -6.63
CA LYS A 63 4.21 -15.11 -7.10
C LYS A 63 4.14 -14.05 -6.01
N MET A 64 3.04 -14.03 -5.25
CA MET A 64 2.86 -13.09 -4.15
C MET A 64 3.92 -13.32 -3.06
N GLU A 65 4.20 -14.56 -2.68
CA GLU A 65 5.24 -14.89 -1.69
C GLU A 65 6.64 -14.47 -2.17
N GLN A 66 6.96 -14.71 -3.45
CA GLN A 66 8.21 -14.25 -4.06
C GLN A 66 8.33 -12.72 -4.04
N ASP A 67 7.26 -12.01 -4.38
CA ASP A 67 7.22 -10.55 -4.36
C ASP A 67 7.38 -10.01 -2.93
N MET A 68 6.76 -10.66 -1.93
CA MET A 68 6.88 -10.30 -0.52
C MET A 68 8.31 -10.46 -0.02
N ASP A 69 8.96 -11.57 -0.34
CA ASP A 69 10.33 -11.85 0.07
C ASP A 69 11.35 -10.97 -0.63
N ALA A 70 11.11 -10.61 -1.90
CA ALA A 70 11.91 -9.62 -2.60
C ALA A 70 11.84 -8.26 -1.88
N LYS A 71 10.63 -7.79 -1.55
CA LYS A 71 10.44 -6.53 -0.81
C LYS A 71 11.08 -6.52 0.56
N ARG A 72 11.05 -7.65 1.29
CA ARG A 72 11.72 -7.77 2.60
C ARG A 72 13.24 -7.64 2.54
N LYS A 73 13.85 -7.93 1.40
CA LYS A 73 15.30 -7.80 1.19
C LYS A 73 15.71 -6.38 0.82
N VAL A 74 14.82 -5.59 0.21
CA VAL A 74 15.11 -4.21 -0.23
C VAL A 74 15.74 -3.35 0.86
N PRO A 75 15.25 -3.35 2.12
CA PRO A 75 15.82 -2.50 3.16
C PRO A 75 17.26 -2.87 3.55
N LEU A 76 17.68 -4.11 3.25
CA LEU A 76 19.00 -4.66 3.57
C LEU A 76 20.05 -4.39 2.47
N LEU A 77 19.62 -3.89 1.31
CA LEU A 77 20.50 -3.58 0.19
C LEU A 77 21.43 -2.40 0.51
N ASP A 78 22.54 -2.34 -0.22
CA ASP A 78 23.48 -1.22 -0.11
C ASP A 78 22.94 0.04 -0.81
N SER A 79 23.57 1.20 -0.58
CA SER A 79 23.12 2.47 -1.19
C SER A 79 23.15 2.45 -2.73
N THR A 80 24.00 1.62 -3.33
CA THR A 80 24.15 1.53 -4.79
C THR A 80 22.95 0.78 -5.39
N GLU A 81 22.66 -0.41 -4.87
CA GLU A 81 21.53 -1.25 -5.26
C GLU A 81 20.20 -0.53 -4.98
N LEU A 82 20.08 0.18 -3.86
CA LEU A 82 18.93 1.03 -3.56
C LEU A 82 18.71 2.10 -4.64
N SER A 83 19.77 2.77 -5.10
CA SER A 83 19.62 3.78 -6.15
C SER A 83 19.12 3.20 -7.47
N HIS A 84 19.53 1.99 -7.84
CA HIS A 84 19.04 1.28 -9.01
C HIS A 84 17.58 0.84 -8.83
N TYR A 85 17.23 0.32 -7.66
CA TYR A 85 15.87 -0.10 -7.33
C TYR A 85 14.87 1.05 -7.40
N PHE A 86 15.15 2.17 -6.73
CA PHE A 86 14.25 3.33 -6.73
C PHE A 86 14.19 4.04 -8.08
N THR A 87 15.28 4.01 -8.85
CA THR A 87 15.26 4.44 -10.26
C THR A 87 14.32 3.57 -11.10
N SER A 88 14.36 2.25 -10.90
CA SER A 88 13.45 1.32 -11.59
C SER A 88 12.00 1.52 -11.18
N LEU A 89 11.73 1.77 -9.89
CA LEU A 89 10.40 2.12 -9.40
C LEU A 89 9.91 3.45 -10.01
N LEU A 90 10.77 4.45 -10.10
CA LEU A 90 10.43 5.74 -10.70
C LEU A 90 9.99 5.55 -12.15
N LEU A 91 10.77 4.83 -12.95
CA LEU A 91 10.45 4.53 -14.35
C LEU A 91 9.14 3.73 -14.50
N LYS A 92 8.87 2.82 -13.54
CA LYS A 92 7.64 2.02 -13.54
C LYS A 92 6.40 2.88 -13.30
N HIS A 93 6.50 3.89 -12.43
CA HIS A 93 5.35 4.70 -12.01
C HIS A 93 5.20 6.02 -12.78
N ASN A 94 6.28 6.56 -13.34
CA ASN A 94 6.28 7.80 -14.11
C ASN A 94 6.67 7.54 -15.56
N GLN A 95 5.70 7.69 -16.46
CA GLN A 95 5.91 7.52 -17.91
C GLN A 95 6.79 8.63 -18.52
N ASP A 96 6.86 9.81 -17.89
CA ASP A 96 7.58 11.00 -18.36
C ASP A 96 9.00 11.16 -17.79
N SER A 97 9.56 10.12 -17.16
CA SER A 97 10.87 10.17 -16.50
C SER A 97 11.99 10.46 -17.51
N THR A 98 12.53 11.70 -17.50
CA THR A 98 13.72 12.06 -18.30
C THR A 98 15.01 11.50 -17.69
N GLN A 99 16.10 11.41 -18.48
CA GLN A 99 17.40 10.87 -18.03
C GLN A 99 18.02 11.58 -16.81
N LEU A 100 17.52 12.76 -16.41
CA LEU A 100 18.02 13.52 -15.27
C LEU A 100 17.35 13.15 -13.95
N ASP A 101 16.25 12.39 -13.99
CA ASP A 101 15.44 12.12 -12.80
C ASP A 101 15.87 10.86 -12.03
N TYR A 102 17.08 10.35 -12.20
CA TYR A 102 17.51 9.15 -11.46
C TYR A 102 17.87 9.43 -9.99
N PHE A 103 17.69 8.42 -9.15
CA PHE A 103 18.22 8.44 -7.79
C PHE A 103 19.71 8.10 -7.82
N LYS A 104 20.50 8.78 -6.99
CA LYS A 104 21.96 8.58 -6.89
C LYS A 104 22.28 7.86 -5.58
N LYS A 105 23.42 7.15 -5.54
CA LYS A 105 23.93 6.50 -4.32
C LYS A 105 23.95 7.44 -3.11
N GLN A 106 24.34 8.70 -3.32
CA GLN A 106 24.45 9.71 -2.28
C GLN A 106 23.10 10.10 -1.65
N ASP A 107 21.98 9.80 -2.31
CA ASP A 107 20.65 10.10 -1.78
C ASP A 107 20.26 9.14 -0.66
N PHE A 108 20.91 7.97 -0.57
CA PHE A 108 20.63 6.95 0.42
C PHE A 108 21.66 6.91 1.55
N VAL A 109 21.19 6.56 2.74
CA VAL A 109 22.05 6.15 3.86
C VAL A 109 22.16 4.63 3.85
N ASP A 110 23.38 4.13 3.93
CA ASP A 110 23.63 2.69 4.00
C ASP A 110 23.17 2.10 5.35
N GLY A 111 22.03 1.40 5.31
CA GLY A 111 21.43 0.69 6.43
C GLY A 111 21.80 -0.79 6.50
N SER A 112 22.57 -1.31 5.53
CA SER A 112 22.92 -2.75 5.44
C SER A 112 23.64 -3.26 6.71
N ASN A 113 24.41 -2.39 7.35
CA ASN A 113 25.16 -2.68 8.57
C ASN A 113 24.32 -2.72 9.86
N TYR A 114 22.99 -2.56 9.77
CA TYR A 114 22.11 -2.68 10.93
C TYR A 114 21.87 -4.17 11.27
N LYS A 115 22.48 -4.62 12.38
CA LYS A 115 22.51 -6.05 12.77
C LYS A 115 21.20 -6.58 13.35
N LEU A 116 20.39 -5.72 13.99
CA LEU A 116 19.16 -6.16 14.64
C LEU A 116 18.06 -6.41 13.61
N LYS A 117 17.18 -7.37 13.92
CA LYS A 117 15.98 -7.60 13.11
C LYS A 117 15.12 -6.35 13.13
N ARG A 118 14.76 -5.85 11.95
CA ARG A 118 13.95 -4.65 11.81
C ARG A 118 12.48 -4.99 12.09
N ASN A 119 12.02 -4.61 13.27
CA ASN A 119 10.68 -4.82 13.81
C ASN A 119 10.31 -3.66 14.78
N LEU A 120 9.04 -3.56 15.17
CA LEU A 120 8.59 -2.46 16.05
C LEU A 120 9.40 -2.32 17.34
N ASP A 121 9.94 -3.41 17.90
CA ASP A 121 10.72 -3.36 19.13
C ASP A 121 12.05 -2.62 18.94
N ASN A 122 12.70 -2.84 17.80
CA ASN A 122 14.01 -2.25 17.47
C ASN A 122 13.90 -0.95 16.66
N PHE A 123 12.70 -0.52 16.30
CA PHE A 123 12.51 0.67 15.47
C PHE A 123 13.07 1.93 16.12
N LYS A 124 12.88 2.10 17.44
CA LYS A 124 13.43 3.25 18.16
C LYS A 124 14.96 3.30 18.08
N ASP A 125 15.63 2.18 18.35
CA ASP A 125 17.09 2.05 18.25
C ASP A 125 17.58 2.38 16.83
N PHE A 126 16.90 1.84 15.81
CA PHE A 126 17.20 2.16 14.42
C PHE A 126 17.09 3.66 14.14
N THR A 127 15.97 4.29 14.51
CA THR A 127 15.79 5.73 14.26
C THR A 127 16.84 6.56 14.99
N ASP A 128 17.17 6.25 16.25
CA ASP A 128 18.18 7.01 16.99
C ASP A 128 19.58 6.89 16.37
N LYS A 129 19.91 5.74 15.76
CA LYS A 129 21.18 5.53 15.06
C LYS A 129 21.29 6.29 13.73
N TYR A 130 20.22 6.31 12.94
CA TYR A 130 20.28 6.81 11.55
C TYR A 130 19.67 8.21 11.35
N ASN A 131 18.95 8.75 12.34
CA ASN A 131 18.33 10.07 12.25
C ASN A 131 19.35 11.20 12.02
N LYS A 132 19.09 12.08 11.06
CA LYS A 132 19.96 13.22 10.71
C LYS A 132 19.39 14.61 11.07
N GLY A 133 18.30 14.66 11.84
CA GLY A 133 17.66 15.92 12.26
C GLY A 133 16.15 15.77 12.32
N LEU A 134 15.43 16.75 11.76
CA LEU A 134 13.99 16.63 11.51
C LEU A 134 13.78 15.61 10.37
N THR A 135 13.06 14.54 10.68
CA THR A 135 12.91 13.38 9.80
C THR A 135 11.45 13.04 9.56
N ILE A 136 11.13 12.75 8.30
CA ILE A 136 9.83 12.20 7.93
C ILE A 136 9.92 10.67 7.98
N ILE A 137 8.95 10.01 8.59
CA ILE A 137 8.80 8.55 8.57
C ILE A 137 7.56 8.25 7.73
N LEU A 138 7.78 7.59 6.58
CA LEU A 138 6.72 7.17 5.67
C LEU A 138 6.30 5.75 5.98
N SER A 139 4.99 5.55 6.06
CA SER A 139 4.37 4.24 6.25
C SER A 139 3.20 4.04 5.29
N ILE A 140 2.84 2.79 5.03
CA ILE A 140 1.77 2.43 4.10
C ILE A 140 0.37 2.80 4.63
N SER A 141 0.14 2.71 5.94
CA SER A 141 -1.22 2.84 6.50
C SER A 141 -1.26 3.64 7.78
N ARG A 142 -2.44 4.21 8.08
CA ARG A 142 -2.69 4.95 9.33
C ARG A 142 -2.51 4.09 10.58
N VAL A 143 -2.91 2.82 10.51
CA VAL A 143 -2.73 1.87 11.62
C VAL A 143 -1.25 1.75 11.94
N ARG A 144 -0.43 1.54 10.90
CA ARG A 144 1.01 1.41 11.05
C ARG A 144 1.69 2.71 11.51
N VAL A 145 1.21 3.88 11.08
CA VAL A 145 1.64 5.19 11.64
C VAL A 145 1.44 5.22 13.17
N GLY A 146 0.32 4.69 13.66
CA GLY A 146 0.06 4.57 15.09
C GLY A 146 1.05 3.66 15.81
N ASP A 147 1.40 2.52 15.22
CA ASP A 147 2.33 1.56 15.80
C ASP A 147 3.77 2.10 15.85
N LEU A 148 4.23 2.74 14.77
CA LEU A 148 5.55 3.39 14.73
C LEU A 148 5.64 4.53 15.76
N PHE A 149 4.57 5.33 15.90
CA PHE A 149 4.49 6.37 16.91
C PHE A 149 4.60 5.81 18.34
N LYS A 150 3.89 4.71 18.63
CA LYS A 150 3.97 4.03 19.93
C LYS A 150 5.37 3.47 20.18
N SER A 151 5.99 2.85 19.17
CA SER A 151 7.33 2.27 19.25
C SER A 151 8.41 3.32 19.57
N LEU A 152 8.33 4.52 18.98
CA LEU A 152 9.25 5.61 19.30
C LEU A 152 9.11 6.10 20.76
N GLY A 153 7.93 5.92 21.36
CA GLY A 153 7.62 6.31 22.73
C GLY A 153 7.29 7.79 22.89
N PRO A 154 6.74 8.18 24.07
CA PRO A 154 6.18 9.52 24.29
C PRO A 154 7.22 10.64 24.30
N LYS A 155 8.49 10.32 24.58
CA LYS A 155 9.60 11.30 24.63
C LYS A 155 10.27 11.54 23.28
N SER A 156 9.79 10.89 22.22
CA SER A 156 10.42 10.94 20.89
C SER A 156 10.27 12.27 20.14
N LYS A 157 9.44 13.20 20.67
CA LYS A 157 9.09 14.46 20.00
C LYS A 157 8.60 14.22 18.57
N SER A 158 7.78 13.19 18.42
CA SER A 158 7.16 12.82 17.16
C SER A 158 5.76 13.40 17.04
N ILE A 159 5.32 13.64 15.81
CA ILE A 159 3.94 13.96 15.49
C ILE A 159 3.41 12.97 14.45
N LYS A 160 2.11 12.69 14.51
CA LYS A 160 1.41 11.93 13.47
C LYS A 160 0.71 12.89 12.54
N VAL A 161 0.73 12.62 11.25
CA VAL A 161 0.01 13.40 10.26
C VAL A 161 -0.90 12.49 9.45
N GLY A 162 -2.15 12.88 9.30
CA GLY A 162 -3.19 12.03 8.72
C GLY A 162 -4.58 12.62 8.94
N LYS A 163 -5.60 11.95 8.37
CA LYS A 163 -7.00 12.28 8.64
C LYS A 163 -7.26 12.16 10.15
N GLY A 164 -7.65 13.26 10.80
CA GLY A 164 -7.88 13.31 12.24
C GLY A 164 -6.63 13.51 13.12
N TYR A 165 -5.48 13.91 12.54
CA TYR A 165 -4.33 14.39 13.30
C TYR A 165 -4.00 15.84 12.91
N GLU A 166 -3.70 16.68 13.89
CA GLU A 166 -3.21 18.03 13.66
C GLU A 166 -1.74 17.98 13.22
N GLY A 167 -1.45 18.51 12.02
CA GLY A 167 -0.12 18.50 11.42
C GLY A 167 0.80 19.63 11.86
N LYS A 168 0.59 20.20 13.06
CA LYS A 168 1.38 21.35 13.52
C LYS A 168 2.77 20.88 13.99
N VAL A 169 3.77 21.19 13.17
CA VAL A 169 5.18 20.95 13.51
C VAL A 169 5.63 21.99 14.53
N ARG A 170 6.11 21.52 15.69
CA ARG A 170 6.75 22.35 16.72
C ARG A 170 8.24 22.48 16.44
N GLU A 171 8.89 23.51 16.97
CA GLU A 171 10.34 23.73 16.81
C GLU A 171 11.19 22.54 17.29
N ASP A 172 10.74 21.83 18.32
CA ASP A 172 11.45 20.70 18.88
C ASP A 172 11.05 19.34 18.27
N THR A 173 10.20 19.34 17.24
CA THR A 173 9.77 18.12 16.55
C THR A 173 10.98 17.43 15.94
N LYS A 174 11.14 16.14 16.25
CA LYS A 174 12.18 15.29 15.67
C LYS A 174 11.65 14.44 14.51
N TYR A 175 10.41 13.96 14.64
CA TYR A 175 9.82 13.02 13.69
C TYR A 175 8.43 13.44 13.23
N ILE A 176 8.18 13.37 11.92
CA ILE A 176 6.86 13.53 11.31
C ILE A 176 6.48 12.19 10.70
N ILE A 177 5.44 11.54 11.21
CA ILE A 177 5.04 10.19 10.80
C ILE A 177 3.73 10.26 10.02
N GLY A 178 3.73 9.77 8.78
CA GLY A 178 2.55 9.84 7.92
C GLY A 178 2.59 8.88 6.74
N THR A 179 1.49 8.86 6.00
CA THR A 179 1.41 8.16 4.71
C THR A 179 1.97 9.04 3.59
N VAL A 180 2.41 8.41 2.50
CA VAL A 180 3.00 9.08 1.32
C VAL A 180 2.09 10.22 0.83
N GLU A 181 0.82 9.91 0.56
CA GLU A 181 -0.13 10.89 0.04
C GLU A 181 -0.35 12.08 1.00
N ARG A 182 -0.41 11.81 2.31
CA ARG A 182 -0.63 12.89 3.27
C ARG A 182 0.57 13.82 3.36
N ILE A 183 1.77 13.27 3.42
CA ILE A 183 3.00 14.07 3.44
C ILE A 183 3.13 14.91 2.17
N LEU A 184 2.80 14.33 1.02
CA LEU A 184 2.80 15.06 -0.25
C LEU A 184 1.82 16.24 -0.22
N SER A 185 0.62 16.04 0.34
CA SER A 185 -0.41 17.10 0.42
C SER A 185 -0.05 18.28 1.33
N LEU A 186 0.77 18.04 2.37
CA LEU A 186 1.12 19.04 3.38
C LEU A 186 2.38 19.84 3.03
N ASN A 187 3.16 19.38 2.04
CA ASN A 187 4.35 20.06 1.53
C ASN A 187 5.31 20.63 2.61
N PHE A 188 5.65 19.80 3.61
CA PHE A 188 6.52 20.22 4.73
C PHE A 188 7.88 20.80 4.31
N LYS A 189 8.36 20.49 3.09
CA LYS A 189 9.61 21.05 2.56
C LYS A 189 9.58 22.57 2.43
N ALA A 190 8.42 23.17 2.15
CA ALA A 190 8.30 24.61 1.98
C ALA A 190 8.54 25.38 3.28
N GLU A 191 8.16 24.78 4.42
CA GLU A 191 8.17 25.45 5.73
C GLU A 191 9.29 24.95 6.65
N HIS A 192 9.82 23.74 6.40
CA HIS A 192 10.76 23.08 7.31
C HIS A 192 11.95 22.44 6.59
N ASN A 193 13.10 22.50 7.25
CA ASN A 193 14.34 21.90 6.77
C ASN A 193 14.41 20.40 7.10
N ILE A 194 13.78 19.58 6.27
CA ILE A 194 13.76 18.11 6.42
C ILE A 194 15.13 17.52 6.04
N LYS A 195 15.79 16.84 6.99
CA LYS A 195 17.14 16.28 6.82
C LYS A 195 17.16 14.85 6.31
N SER A 196 16.17 14.04 6.71
CA SER A 196 16.04 12.66 6.27
C SER A 196 14.60 12.20 6.10
N ILE A 197 14.42 11.15 5.31
CA ILE A 197 13.18 10.38 5.15
C ILE A 197 13.49 8.93 5.48
N ILE A 198 12.73 8.34 6.40
CA ILE A 198 12.76 6.92 6.72
C ILE A 198 11.54 6.25 6.07
N LEU A 199 11.77 5.18 5.30
CA LEU A 199 10.73 4.38 4.67
C LEU A 199 10.50 3.10 5.48
N ASP A 200 9.32 2.91 6.07
CA ASP A 200 8.95 1.67 6.76
C ASP A 200 8.57 0.58 5.73
N ALA A 201 9.59 -0.06 5.17
CA ALA A 201 9.47 -1.09 4.16
C ALA A 201 9.38 -2.51 4.77
N THR A 202 9.66 -2.65 6.07
CA THR A 202 9.50 -3.92 6.80
C THR A 202 8.06 -4.37 6.98
N TYR A 203 7.10 -3.44 6.94
CA TYR A 203 5.69 -3.74 7.11
C TYR A 203 4.98 -3.93 5.77
N GLN A 204 4.08 -4.91 5.75
CA GLN A 204 3.15 -5.15 4.66
C GLN A 204 1.75 -5.24 5.26
N ASP A 205 0.77 -4.62 4.61
CA ASP A 205 -0.62 -4.64 5.07
C ASP A 205 -1.30 -6.00 4.79
N GLN A 206 -2.60 -6.09 5.06
CA GLN A 206 -3.39 -7.32 4.84
C GLN A 206 -3.46 -7.74 3.35
N LYS A 207 -3.15 -6.82 2.42
CA LYS A 207 -3.09 -7.07 0.98
C LYS A 207 -1.65 -7.27 0.50
N SER A 208 -0.71 -7.44 1.43
CA SER A 208 0.72 -7.57 1.17
C SER A 208 1.34 -6.33 0.48
N HIS A 209 0.70 -5.16 0.61
CA HIS A 209 1.23 -3.91 0.10
C HIS A 209 2.20 -3.30 1.11
N SER A 210 3.34 -2.82 0.60
CA SER A 210 4.35 -2.08 1.32
C SER A 210 4.31 -0.61 0.92
N VAL A 211 4.95 0.26 1.72
CA VAL A 211 5.17 1.67 1.33
C VAL A 211 5.86 1.78 -0.04
N LEU A 212 6.68 0.78 -0.42
CA LEU A 212 7.36 0.71 -1.71
C LEU A 212 6.42 0.55 -2.91
N ASP A 213 5.17 0.13 -2.69
CA ASP A 213 4.16 -0.04 -3.73
C ASP A 213 3.37 1.25 -3.99
N GLU A 214 3.55 2.28 -3.17
CA GLU A 214 2.82 3.55 -3.30
C GLU A 214 3.23 4.30 -4.57
N PRO A 215 2.32 4.52 -5.55
CA PRO A 215 2.67 5.13 -6.83
C PRO A 215 3.26 6.55 -6.68
N LYS A 216 2.79 7.28 -5.67
CA LYS A 216 3.25 8.65 -5.37
C LYS A 216 4.56 8.70 -4.57
N LEU A 217 5.13 7.55 -4.19
CA LEU A 217 6.34 7.52 -3.36
C LEU A 217 7.51 8.21 -4.05
N THR A 218 7.79 7.83 -5.29
CA THR A 218 8.93 8.35 -6.04
C THR A 218 8.77 9.83 -6.36
N GLN A 219 7.53 10.27 -6.66
CA GLN A 219 7.17 11.68 -6.78
C GLN A 219 7.47 12.47 -5.49
N LEU A 220 7.06 11.94 -4.34
CA LEU A 220 7.36 12.54 -3.05
C LEU A 220 8.87 12.63 -2.83
N LEU A 221 9.59 11.52 -2.99
CA LEU A 221 11.03 11.49 -2.75
C LEU A 221 11.80 12.49 -3.61
N LYS A 222 11.38 12.69 -4.87
CA LYS A 222 11.94 13.73 -5.74
C LYS A 222 11.60 15.15 -5.30
N GLY A 223 10.39 15.36 -4.79
CA GLY A 223 10.04 16.60 -4.11
C GLY A 223 11.01 16.95 -2.98
N TYR A 224 11.63 15.97 -2.34
CA TYR A 224 12.64 16.12 -1.27
C TYR A 224 14.08 15.92 -1.75
N GLU A 225 14.45 16.47 -2.92
CA GLU A 225 15.85 16.50 -3.36
C GLU A 225 16.77 17.13 -2.29
N GLY A 226 17.92 16.50 -2.05
CA GLY A 226 18.90 16.87 -1.02
C GLY A 226 18.66 16.22 0.35
N THR A 227 17.47 15.66 0.59
CA THR A 227 17.14 14.93 1.82
C THR A 227 17.64 13.48 1.75
N LYS A 228 18.19 12.95 2.85
CA LYS A 228 18.72 11.57 2.87
C LYS A 228 17.61 10.54 3.07
N ILE A 229 17.57 9.53 2.20
CA ILE A 229 16.60 8.43 2.25
C ILE A 229 17.20 7.26 3.02
N ILE A 230 16.42 6.69 3.92
CA ILE A 230 16.82 5.61 4.82
C ILE A 230 15.72 4.55 4.73
N LEU A 231 16.06 3.29 4.50
CA LEU A 231 15.07 2.22 4.50
C LEU A 231 15.09 1.52 5.84
N TYR A 232 13.91 1.43 6.45
CA TYR A 232 13.63 0.62 7.61
C TYR A 232 13.01 -0.70 7.19
#